data_AF-A0A1Y1KUK3-F1
#
_entry.id   AF-A0A1Y1KUK3-F1
#
_cell.length_a   1.000
_cell.length_b   1.000
_cell.length_c   1.000
_cell.angle_alpha   90.00
_cell.angle_beta   90.00
_cell.angle_gamma   90.00
#
_symmetry.space_group_name_H-M   'P 1'
#
loop_
_entity.id
_entity.type
_entity.pdbx_description
1 polymer ?
#
loop_
_entity_poly.entity_id
_entity_poly.type
_entity_poly.pdbx_seq_one_letter_code
_entity_poly.pdbx_strand_id
1 'polypeptide(L)'
;MFFYIAIIVLIYVLVHALWQPFKYWKRRNIPQLKPTPLVGNFGPLLRRQCSIAELVQDIYNSHPNHRYFGAYQFFLPTLVLKDPELIKKVAVKEFDTFPEHRTVALEEVDSLLASNIFFMKGKRRRAGVMGGCYRFAGGEKWHVLRCALSPAFTSSKLKAMFALMQECAQQFVEYFENQTGVITLEMKDAFTRYTNDVIGSTAFGITCNSLKDRDNTFYAMGLQATSITLFRGLRVFMQTISPRLAKIFQLSIVPKFIETYFVNIIRESISIRKEKGIVRPDMIHLLLEARQGRLKYDDVGEDSGFAIAQESEARKSHGALKASITDEDIAAQAFSFFLAGFDTSATAMCFAAYELAVNCDIQRRLQSEIDTSLASNQGEITFEAVLGLAYLDQVVSGRPRNLGIV
;
A
#
# COMPACT_ATOMS: atom_id res chain seq x y z
N MET A 1 14.15 50.80 21.68
CA MET A 1 15.21 49.85 22.08
C MET A 1 14.65 48.56 22.66
N PHE A 2 13.81 48.61 23.72
CA PHE A 2 13.21 47.41 24.33
C PHE A 2 12.38 46.53 23.39
N PHE A 3 11.64 47.14 22.44
CA PHE A 3 10.86 46.40 21.44
C PHE A 3 11.75 45.54 20.51
N TYR A 4 12.88 46.08 20.05
CA TYR A 4 13.84 45.34 19.21
C TYR A 4 14.52 44.21 20.00
N ILE A 5 14.86 44.44 21.26
CA ILE A 5 15.43 43.40 22.14
C ILE A 5 14.40 42.27 22.35
N ALA A 6 13.13 42.61 22.60
CA ALA A 6 12.06 41.62 22.75
C ALA A 6 11.85 40.78 21.47
N ILE A 7 11.92 41.39 20.28
CA ILE A 7 11.86 40.67 19.01
C ILE A 7 13.06 39.72 18.84
N ILE A 8 14.27 40.18 19.14
CA ILE A 8 15.48 39.35 19.03
C ILE A 8 15.42 38.16 20.00
N VAL A 9 14.98 38.40 21.24
CA VAL A 9 14.79 37.33 22.24
C VAL A 9 13.70 36.35 21.77
N LEU A 10 12.58 36.85 21.22
CA LEU A 10 11.52 36.01 20.67
C LEU A 10 12.02 35.15 19.50
N ILE A 11 12.76 35.73 18.56
CA ILE A 11 13.37 35.00 17.44
C ILE A 11 14.35 33.95 17.96
N TYR A 12 15.21 34.29 18.92
CA TYR A 12 16.13 33.35 19.53
C TYR A 12 15.41 32.17 20.20
N VAL A 13 14.37 32.46 20.99
CA VAL A 13 13.54 31.42 21.64
C VAL A 13 12.86 30.54 20.60
N LEU A 14 12.30 31.12 19.53
CA LEU A 14 11.66 30.38 18.44
C LEU A 14 12.67 29.49 17.70
N VAL A 15 13.81 30.03 17.29
CA VAL A 15 14.87 29.26 16.61
C VAL A 15 15.38 28.15 17.51
N HIS A 16 15.62 28.43 18.79
CA HIS A 16 16.04 27.42 19.74
C HIS A 16 14.99 26.33 19.91
N ALA A 17 13.71 26.69 20.11
CA ALA A 17 12.60 25.75 20.21
C ALA A 17 12.45 24.87 18.96
N LEU A 18 12.61 25.44 17.76
CA LEU A 18 12.58 24.71 16.49
C LEU A 18 13.78 23.77 16.32
N TRP A 19 14.93 24.09 16.92
CA TRP A 19 16.15 23.26 16.88
C TRP A 19 16.20 22.17 17.95
N GLN A 20 15.41 22.26 19.01
CA GLN A 20 15.39 21.27 20.10
C GLN A 20 15.04 19.84 19.63
N PRO A 21 14.00 19.61 18.79
CA PRO A 21 13.67 18.27 18.28
C PRO A 21 14.82 17.61 17.51
N PHE A 22 15.59 18.42 16.76
CA PHE A 22 16.71 17.97 15.94
C PHE A 22 17.96 17.54 16.73
N LYS A 23 17.93 17.64 18.06
CA LYS A 23 18.98 17.13 18.96
C LYS A 23 18.64 15.75 19.56
N TYR A 24 17.49 15.17 19.22
CA TYR A 24 17.00 13.90 19.79
C TYR A 24 18.00 12.73 19.69
N TRP A 25 18.64 12.54 18.52
CA TRP A 25 19.56 11.43 18.29
C TRP A 25 20.96 11.71 18.87
N LYS A 26 21.46 12.95 18.72
CA LYS A 26 22.68 13.42 19.38
C LYS A 26 22.67 13.21 20.89
N ARG A 27 21.53 13.46 21.56
CA ARG A 27 21.38 13.22 23.01
C ARG A 27 21.48 11.74 23.42
N ARG A 28 21.23 10.83 22.48
CA ARG A 28 21.28 9.37 22.69
C ARG A 28 22.57 8.74 22.17
N ASN A 29 23.55 9.56 21.79
CA ASN A 29 24.80 9.12 21.18
C ASN A 29 24.59 8.29 19.90
N ILE A 30 23.53 8.58 19.13
CA ILE A 30 23.25 7.95 17.84
C ILE A 30 23.70 8.88 16.71
N PRO A 31 24.49 8.39 15.73
CA PRO A 31 24.83 9.16 14.53
C PRO A 31 23.57 9.67 13.84
N GLN A 32 23.54 10.94 13.42
CA GLN A 32 22.38 11.52 12.75
C GLN A 32 22.79 12.32 11.52
N LEU A 33 21.94 12.30 10.49
CA LEU A 33 22.03 13.23 9.38
C LEU A 33 21.88 14.68 9.87
N LYS A 34 22.54 15.61 9.19
CA LYS A 34 22.35 17.05 9.41
C LYS A 34 20.94 17.44 8.95
N PRO A 35 20.02 17.82 9.85
CA PRO A 35 18.69 18.23 9.44
C PRO A 35 18.70 19.71 9.01
N THR A 36 17.87 20.04 8.04
CA THR A 36 17.55 21.44 7.72
C THR A 36 16.44 21.96 8.65
N PRO A 37 16.47 23.24 9.04
CA PRO A 37 15.42 23.82 9.89
C PRO A 37 14.01 23.62 9.30
N LEU A 38 13.02 23.38 10.16
CA LEU A 38 11.60 23.09 9.86
C LEU A 38 11.29 21.80 9.09
N VAL A 39 12.10 21.44 8.09
CA VAL A 39 11.77 20.38 7.13
C VAL A 39 12.59 19.10 7.35
N GLY A 40 13.54 19.09 8.28
CA GLY A 40 14.34 17.92 8.62
C GLY A 40 15.21 17.51 7.44
N ASN A 41 15.13 16.24 7.02
CA ASN A 41 15.87 15.72 5.87
C ASN A 41 15.06 15.77 4.56
N PHE A 42 13.83 16.31 4.57
CA PHE A 42 12.94 16.35 3.41
C PHE A 42 13.07 17.65 2.58
N GLY A 43 14.05 18.49 2.88
CA GLY A 43 14.28 19.76 2.17
C GLY A 43 14.41 19.61 0.64
N PRO A 44 15.24 18.68 0.13
CA PRO A 44 15.38 18.45 -1.31
C PRO A 44 14.07 18.06 -2.00
N LEU A 45 13.24 17.24 -1.34
CA LEU A 45 11.93 16.83 -1.86
C LEU A 45 10.97 18.02 -1.99
N LEU A 46 10.90 18.89 -0.99
CA LEU A 46 10.03 20.08 -1.03
C LEU A 46 10.49 21.09 -2.09
N ARG A 47 11.79 21.15 -2.37
CA ARG A 47 12.36 21.98 -3.45
C ARG A 47 12.26 21.34 -4.83
N ARG A 48 11.63 20.16 -4.96
CA ARG A 48 11.54 19.37 -6.20
C ARG A 48 12.91 19.12 -6.84
N GLN A 49 13.96 19.00 -6.03
CA GLN A 49 15.32 18.74 -6.50
C GLN A 49 15.58 17.25 -6.73
N CYS A 50 14.82 16.38 -6.06
CA CYS A 50 14.91 14.94 -6.18
C CYS A 50 13.53 14.29 -6.00
N SER A 51 13.40 13.06 -6.48
CA SER A 51 12.28 12.17 -6.20
C SER A 51 12.35 11.61 -4.78
N ILE A 52 11.25 10.98 -4.32
CA ILE A 52 11.22 10.29 -3.03
C ILE A 52 12.20 9.11 -3.02
N ALA A 53 12.32 8.39 -4.14
CA ALA A 53 13.21 7.23 -4.26
C ALA A 53 14.68 7.64 -4.12
N GLU A 54 15.11 8.67 -4.86
CA GLU A 54 16.46 9.23 -4.75
C GLU A 54 16.75 9.74 -3.35
N LEU A 55 15.79 10.44 -2.71
CA LEU A 55 15.97 10.92 -1.34
C LEU A 55 16.21 9.76 -0.37
N VAL A 56 15.44 8.68 -0.49
CA VAL A 56 15.62 7.49 0.37
C VAL A 56 16.98 6.84 0.12
N GLN A 57 17.42 6.77 -1.14
CA GLN A 57 18.73 6.24 -1.52
C GLN A 57 19.87 7.10 -0.98
N ASP A 58 19.78 8.43 -1.10
CA ASP A 58 20.76 9.38 -0.56
C ASP A 58 20.86 9.29 0.96
N ILE A 59 19.70 9.19 1.63
CA ILE A 59 19.65 8.98 3.08
C ILE A 59 20.35 7.67 3.44
N TYR A 60 20.06 6.57 2.74
CA TYR A 60 20.68 5.26 2.98
C TYR A 60 22.21 5.27 2.77
N ASN A 61 22.66 5.96 1.72
CA ASN A 61 24.07 6.06 1.33
C ASN A 61 24.89 7.02 2.20
N SER A 62 24.23 7.95 2.91
CA SER A 62 24.90 8.97 3.73
C SER A 62 25.83 8.42 4.82
N HIS A 63 25.52 7.24 5.36
CA HIS A 63 26.29 6.58 6.43
C HIS A 63 26.57 5.12 6.04
N PRO A 64 27.58 4.84 5.20
CA PRO A 64 27.86 3.49 4.72
C PRO A 64 28.27 2.55 5.86
N ASN A 65 29.11 3.04 6.80
CA ASN A 65 29.74 2.21 7.83
C ASN A 65 28.90 2.01 9.10
N HIS A 66 27.65 2.49 9.13
CA HIS A 66 26.80 2.42 10.33
C HIS A 66 25.63 1.45 10.13
N ARG A 67 25.41 0.58 11.13
CA ARG A 67 24.29 -0.39 11.16
C ARG A 67 22.92 0.30 11.23
N TYR A 68 22.87 1.47 11.86
CA TYR A 68 21.70 2.33 11.97
C TYR A 68 22.12 3.78 12.20
N PHE A 69 21.26 4.73 11.85
CA PHE A 69 21.46 6.15 12.14
C PHE A 69 20.12 6.88 12.22
N GLY A 70 20.13 8.06 12.85
CA GLY A 70 18.98 8.93 12.98
C GLY A 70 18.79 9.84 11.76
N ALA A 71 17.58 9.89 11.25
CA ALA A 71 17.09 10.89 10.31
C ALA A 71 15.90 11.64 10.92
N TYR A 72 15.45 12.68 10.23
CA TYR A 72 14.31 13.49 10.61
C TYR A 72 13.33 13.63 9.46
N GLN A 73 12.11 13.14 9.66
CA GLN A 73 10.99 13.42 8.78
C GLN A 73 10.22 14.60 9.37
N PHE A 74 10.49 15.81 8.86
CA PHE A 74 10.09 17.06 9.52
C PHE A 74 10.66 17.11 10.95
N PHE A 75 9.81 17.29 11.97
CA PHE A 75 10.24 17.30 13.38
C PHE A 75 10.32 15.90 14.01
N LEU A 76 9.93 14.84 13.29
CA LEU A 76 9.84 13.50 13.84
C LEU A 76 11.19 12.77 13.74
N PRO A 77 11.82 12.38 14.86
CA PRO A 77 13.01 11.57 14.84
C PRO A 77 12.67 10.19 14.28
N THR A 78 13.36 9.79 13.21
CA THR A 78 13.17 8.51 12.51
C THR A 78 14.48 7.74 12.55
N LEU A 79 14.43 6.48 12.98
CA LEU A 79 15.60 5.61 12.98
C LEU A 79 15.66 4.86 11.65
N VAL A 80 16.77 4.98 10.93
CA VAL A 80 17.03 4.23 9.70
C VAL A 80 17.85 3.00 10.06
N LEU A 81 17.30 1.81 9.78
CA LEU A 81 17.96 0.53 10.00
C LEU A 81 18.56 0.03 8.68
N LYS A 82 19.84 -0.35 8.70
CA LYS A 82 20.52 -0.91 7.52
C LYS A 82 20.88 -2.37 7.68
N ASP A 83 21.05 -2.82 8.91
CA ASP A 83 21.44 -4.19 9.21
C ASP A 83 20.26 -5.18 9.10
N PRO A 84 20.36 -6.21 8.24
CA PRO A 84 19.34 -7.25 8.11
C PRO A 84 18.96 -7.94 9.43
N GLU A 85 19.90 -8.14 10.34
CA GLU A 85 19.60 -8.77 11.64
C GLU A 85 18.72 -7.88 12.51
N LEU A 86 18.98 -6.56 12.51
CA LEU A 86 18.17 -5.59 13.23
C LEU A 86 16.80 -5.44 12.60
N ILE A 87 16.73 -5.43 11.26
CA ILE A 87 15.46 -5.39 10.54
C ILE A 87 14.63 -6.64 10.87
N LYS A 88 15.23 -7.84 10.84
CA LYS A 88 14.57 -9.09 11.24
C LYS A 88 14.12 -9.06 12.70
N LYS A 89 14.94 -8.48 13.59
CA LYS A 89 14.59 -8.34 15.00
C LYS A 89 13.34 -7.46 15.18
N VAL A 90 13.32 -6.28 14.58
CA VAL A 90 12.21 -5.31 14.70
C VAL A 90 10.95 -5.79 13.98
N ALA A 91 11.09 -6.33 12.77
CA ALA A 91 9.95 -6.69 11.92
C ALA A 91 9.37 -8.09 12.20
N VAL A 92 10.15 -9.03 12.75
CA VAL A 92 9.72 -10.42 12.94
C VAL A 92 9.77 -10.84 14.42
N LYS A 93 10.91 -10.69 15.08
CA LYS A 93 11.10 -11.24 16.45
C LYS A 93 10.35 -10.44 17.52
N GLU A 94 10.29 -9.12 17.38
CA GLU A 94 9.72 -8.21 18.38
C GLU A 94 8.43 -7.54 17.88
N PHE A 95 7.59 -8.29 17.17
CA PHE A 95 6.32 -7.78 16.62
C PHE A 95 5.43 -7.15 17.71
N ASP A 96 5.35 -7.78 18.89
CA ASP A 96 4.55 -7.27 20.03
C ASP A 96 4.98 -5.86 20.50
N THR A 97 6.23 -5.47 20.22
CA THR A 97 6.77 -4.14 20.56
C THR A 97 6.53 -3.13 19.44
N PHE A 98 6.50 -3.57 18.19
CA PHE A 98 6.34 -2.72 17.00
C PHE A 98 5.13 -3.10 16.12
N PRO A 99 3.90 -3.16 16.67
CA PRO A 99 2.74 -3.64 15.91
C PRO A 99 2.16 -2.59 14.94
N GLU A 100 2.52 -1.31 15.08
CA GLU A 100 1.88 -0.21 14.35
C GLU A 100 2.76 0.32 13.21
N HIS A 101 2.15 0.51 12.05
CA HIS A 101 2.73 1.33 10.99
C HIS A 101 2.62 2.82 11.31
N ARG A 102 3.47 3.62 10.68
CA ARG A 102 3.32 5.07 10.75
C ARG A 102 2.08 5.50 9.98
N THR A 103 1.14 6.14 10.69
CA THR A 103 -0.09 6.61 10.05
C THR A 103 -0.09 8.13 9.97
N VAL A 104 -0.35 8.62 8.77
CA VAL A 104 -0.51 10.04 8.47
C VAL A 104 -1.97 10.47 8.59
N ALA A 105 -2.92 9.55 8.40
CA ALA A 105 -4.36 9.82 8.45
C ALA A 105 -4.89 9.96 9.88
N LEU A 106 -5.72 10.98 10.10
CA LEU A 106 -6.47 11.18 11.35
C LEU A 106 -7.85 10.53 11.23
N GLU A 107 -8.22 9.64 12.14
CA GLU A 107 -9.51 8.91 12.13
C GLU A 107 -10.73 9.82 12.00
N GLU A 108 -10.70 10.99 12.66
CA GLU A 108 -11.81 11.96 12.62
C GLU A 108 -11.91 12.74 11.31
N VAL A 109 -10.83 12.81 10.52
CA VAL A 109 -10.77 13.59 9.29
C VAL A 109 -10.83 12.67 8.07
N ASP A 110 -10.04 11.60 8.06
CA ASP A 110 -9.91 10.62 6.99
C ASP A 110 -10.34 9.23 7.48
N SER A 111 -11.64 9.06 7.76
CA SER A 111 -12.20 7.81 8.31
C SER A 111 -11.88 6.60 7.42
N LEU A 112 -12.01 6.75 6.10
CA LEU A 112 -11.74 5.70 5.13
C LEU A 112 -10.28 5.24 5.18
N LEU A 113 -9.30 6.16 5.17
CA LEU A 113 -7.89 5.78 5.24
C LEU A 113 -7.50 5.25 6.63
N ALA A 114 -7.98 5.89 7.69
CA ALA A 114 -7.60 5.53 9.06
C ALA A 114 -8.14 4.15 9.49
N SER A 115 -9.21 3.67 8.86
CA SER A 115 -9.78 2.35 9.11
C SER A 115 -9.08 1.23 8.30
N ASN A 116 -8.15 1.57 7.40
CA ASN A 116 -7.41 0.59 6.59
C ASN A 116 -6.34 -0.13 7.40
N ILE A 117 -6.12 -1.43 7.13
CA ILE A 117 -5.05 -2.22 7.77
C ILE A 117 -3.65 -1.61 7.65
N PHE A 118 -3.39 -0.77 6.64
CA PHE A 118 -2.10 -0.09 6.49
C PHE A 118 -1.92 1.14 7.40
N PHE A 119 -3.01 1.80 7.79
CA PHE A 119 -3.00 3.08 8.51
C PHE A 119 -3.80 3.08 9.81
N MET A 120 -4.29 1.91 10.25
CA MET A 120 -4.94 1.77 11.55
C MET A 120 -3.96 2.08 12.67
N LYS A 121 -4.41 2.91 13.62
CA LYS A 121 -3.73 3.13 14.90
C LYS A 121 -4.49 2.46 16.02
N GLY A 122 -3.77 2.13 17.07
CA GLY A 122 -4.38 1.90 18.36
C GLY A 122 -4.94 3.13 18.99
N LYS A 123 -6.15 2.97 19.53
CA LYS A 123 -6.65 3.89 20.53
C LYS A 123 -5.70 3.84 21.71
N ARG A 124 -4.95 4.93 21.94
CA ARG A 124 -4.29 5.20 23.23
C ARG A 124 -5.39 5.30 24.28
N ARG A 125 -5.75 4.20 24.94
CA ARG A 125 -6.47 4.28 26.21
C ARG A 125 -5.53 4.98 27.19
N ARG A 126 -5.97 6.12 27.72
CA ARG A 126 -5.28 6.80 28.83
C ARG A 126 -5.13 5.75 29.93
N ALA A 127 -3.91 5.52 30.40
CA ALA A 127 -3.61 4.58 31.47
C ALA A 127 -4.56 4.85 32.65
N GLY A 128 -5.50 3.92 32.88
CA GLY A 128 -6.16 3.83 34.17
C GLY A 128 -5.10 3.40 35.18
N VAL A 129 -5.01 4.12 36.29
CA VAL A 129 -4.07 3.86 37.37
C VAL A 129 -4.37 2.49 37.99
N MET A 130 -3.67 1.44 37.55
CA MET A 130 -3.12 0.34 38.36
C MET A 130 -2.69 -0.82 37.46
N GLY A 131 -1.43 -1.25 37.63
CA GLY A 131 -0.98 -2.58 37.23
C GLY A 131 -0.37 -2.66 35.83
N GLY A 132 0.93 -2.91 35.77
CA GLY A 132 1.70 -2.94 34.53
C GLY A 132 1.23 -3.99 33.53
N CYS A 133 0.99 -3.53 32.29
CA CYS A 133 1.48 -4.09 31.04
C CYS A 133 0.94 -3.17 29.93
N TYR A 134 1.83 -2.57 29.13
CA TYR A 134 1.43 -1.78 27.97
C TYR A 134 0.83 -2.72 26.91
N ARG A 135 -0.44 -3.10 27.05
CA ARG A 135 -1.15 -3.83 26.00
C ARG A 135 -1.68 -2.80 25.01
N PHE A 136 -1.00 -2.64 23.88
CA PHE A 136 -1.37 -1.71 22.82
C PHE A 136 -2.68 -2.18 22.17
N ALA A 137 -3.81 -1.53 22.50
CA ALA A 137 -5.13 -1.85 21.96
C ALA A 137 -5.28 -1.67 20.42
N GLY A 138 -4.27 -1.16 19.73
CA GLY A 138 -4.24 -1.03 18.27
C GLY A 138 -3.84 -2.24 17.49
N GLY A 139 -2.86 -2.97 18.03
CA GLY A 139 -2.47 -4.26 17.47
C GLY A 139 -3.67 -5.20 17.43
N GLU A 140 -4.60 -5.10 18.38
CA GLU A 140 -5.75 -6.00 18.47
C GLU A 140 -6.75 -5.85 17.32
N LYS A 141 -7.22 -4.62 16.99
CA LYS A 141 -8.14 -4.41 15.84
C LYS A 141 -7.44 -4.74 14.51
N TRP A 142 -6.19 -4.32 14.35
CA TRP A 142 -5.39 -4.65 13.18
C TRP A 142 -5.22 -6.16 13.01
N HIS A 143 -4.84 -6.86 14.08
CA HIS A 143 -4.62 -8.30 14.07
C HIS A 143 -5.91 -9.05 13.74
N VAL A 144 -7.04 -8.65 14.31
CA VAL A 144 -8.34 -9.28 14.00
C VAL A 144 -8.70 -9.10 12.53
N LEU A 145 -8.61 -7.87 12.00
CA LEU A 145 -8.89 -7.61 10.59
C LEU A 145 -7.90 -8.35 9.68
N ARG A 146 -6.61 -8.34 10.01
CA ARG A 146 -5.56 -9.04 9.25
C ARG A 146 -5.83 -10.54 9.20
N CYS A 147 -6.06 -11.19 10.34
CA CYS A 147 -6.40 -12.62 10.40
C CYS A 147 -7.70 -12.96 9.67
N ALA A 148 -8.66 -12.04 9.61
CA ALA A 148 -9.91 -12.24 8.89
C ALA A 148 -9.75 -12.11 7.37
N LEU A 149 -8.81 -11.29 6.91
CA LEU A 149 -8.56 -11.01 5.48
C LEU A 149 -7.55 -11.95 4.84
N SER A 150 -6.54 -12.43 5.58
CA SER A 150 -5.50 -13.28 5.01
C SER A 150 -6.01 -14.54 4.29
N PRO A 151 -7.08 -15.22 4.76
CA PRO A 151 -7.64 -16.35 4.02
C PRO A 151 -8.27 -15.96 2.67
N ALA A 152 -8.51 -14.67 2.40
CA ALA A 152 -8.97 -14.20 1.09
C ALA A 152 -7.91 -14.34 -0.01
N PHE A 153 -6.63 -14.54 0.36
CA PHE A 153 -5.49 -14.64 -0.54
C PHE A 153 -4.89 -16.05 -0.60
N THR A 154 -5.64 -17.09 -0.23
CA THR A 154 -5.19 -18.48 -0.46
C THR A 154 -5.20 -18.81 -1.95
N SER A 155 -4.42 -19.81 -2.36
CA SER A 155 -4.33 -20.23 -3.76
C SER A 155 -5.69 -20.59 -4.36
N SER A 156 -6.61 -21.18 -3.58
CA SER A 156 -7.97 -21.51 -4.06
C SER A 156 -8.79 -20.25 -4.39
N LYS A 157 -8.73 -19.23 -3.54
CA LYS A 157 -9.45 -17.96 -3.71
C LYS A 157 -8.84 -17.14 -4.84
N LEU A 158 -7.51 -17.11 -4.93
CA LEU A 158 -6.80 -16.47 -6.05
C LEU A 158 -7.13 -17.15 -7.38
N LYS A 159 -7.19 -18.49 -7.42
CA LYS A 159 -7.62 -19.23 -8.61
C LYS A 159 -9.06 -18.91 -9.01
N ALA A 160 -9.96 -18.68 -8.05
CA ALA A 160 -11.31 -18.24 -8.35
C ALA A 160 -11.35 -16.81 -8.94
N MET A 161 -10.47 -15.91 -8.47
CA MET A 161 -10.34 -14.55 -9.01
C MET A 161 -9.59 -14.53 -10.35
N PHE A 162 -8.76 -15.52 -10.66
CA PHE A 162 -7.99 -15.62 -11.90
C PHE A 162 -8.88 -15.57 -13.14
N ALA A 163 -10.04 -16.22 -13.13
CA ALA A 163 -10.99 -16.18 -14.24
C ALA A 163 -11.42 -14.74 -14.58
N LEU A 164 -11.64 -13.90 -13.56
CA LEU A 164 -11.99 -12.48 -13.74
C LEU A 164 -10.80 -11.68 -14.30
N MET A 165 -9.58 -12.01 -13.87
CA MET A 165 -8.36 -11.38 -14.38
C MET A 165 -8.13 -11.74 -15.86
N GLN A 166 -8.33 -13.02 -16.20
CA GLN A 166 -8.22 -13.54 -17.57
C GLN A 166 -9.22 -12.85 -18.50
N GLU A 167 -10.47 -12.65 -18.09
CA GLU A 167 -11.46 -11.91 -18.87
C GLU A 167 -10.99 -10.47 -19.16
N CYS A 168 -10.45 -9.76 -18.16
CA CYS A 168 -9.89 -8.42 -18.35
C CYS A 168 -8.66 -8.44 -19.27
N ALA A 169 -7.79 -9.45 -19.16
CA ALA A 169 -6.61 -9.59 -20.00
C ALA A 169 -6.98 -9.85 -21.46
N GLN A 170 -8.00 -10.68 -21.70
CA GLN A 170 -8.50 -10.93 -23.05
C GLN A 170 -9.09 -9.66 -23.67
N GLN A 171 -9.90 -8.90 -22.92
CA GLN A 171 -10.44 -7.61 -23.38
C GLN A 171 -9.33 -6.60 -23.71
N PHE A 172 -8.23 -6.62 -22.95
CA PHE A 172 -7.05 -5.79 -23.20
C PHE A 172 -6.37 -6.16 -24.52
N VAL A 173 -6.14 -7.45 -24.76
CA VAL A 173 -5.50 -7.94 -26.00
C VAL A 173 -6.39 -7.67 -27.21
N GLU A 174 -7.68 -8.02 -27.15
CA GLU A 174 -8.65 -7.79 -28.23
C GLU A 174 -8.72 -6.31 -28.64
N TYR A 175 -8.58 -5.38 -27.69
CA TYR A 175 -8.59 -3.94 -27.98
C TYR A 175 -7.43 -3.51 -28.90
N PHE A 176 -6.24 -4.10 -28.72
CA PHE A 176 -5.06 -3.78 -29.51
C PHE A 176 -4.93 -4.62 -30.78
N GLU A 177 -5.42 -5.86 -30.80
CA GLU A 177 -5.46 -6.69 -32.02
C GLU A 177 -6.37 -6.09 -33.10
N ASN A 178 -7.46 -5.43 -32.68
CA ASN A 178 -8.37 -4.74 -33.59
C ASN A 178 -7.77 -3.46 -34.22
N GLN A 179 -6.62 -2.99 -33.74
CA GLN A 179 -5.94 -1.82 -34.28
C GLN A 179 -4.87 -2.27 -35.28
N THR A 180 -4.90 -1.70 -36.49
CA THR A 180 -3.96 -2.06 -37.55
C THR A 180 -2.81 -1.06 -37.63
N GLY A 181 -1.59 -1.56 -37.86
CA GLY A 181 -0.39 -0.74 -38.03
C GLY A 181 0.45 -0.58 -36.76
N VAL A 182 1.41 0.34 -36.81
CA VAL A 182 2.29 0.66 -35.66
C VAL A 182 1.53 1.58 -34.70
N ILE A 183 1.24 1.08 -33.50
CA ILE A 183 0.51 1.81 -32.48
C ILE A 183 1.52 2.42 -31.50
N THR A 184 1.44 3.73 -31.30
CA THR A 184 2.21 4.42 -30.25
C THR A 184 1.36 4.51 -29.00
N LEU A 185 1.83 3.93 -27.90
CA LEU A 185 1.09 3.84 -26.65
C LEU A 185 1.85 4.50 -25.50
N GLU A 186 1.11 5.26 -24.69
CA GLU A 186 1.59 5.65 -23.38
C GLU A 186 1.30 4.49 -22.42
N MET A 187 2.35 3.77 -22.03
CA MET A 187 2.23 2.51 -21.28
C MET A 187 1.57 2.72 -19.92
N LYS A 188 1.77 3.88 -19.28
CA LYS A 188 1.17 4.15 -17.97
C LYS A 188 -0.35 4.23 -18.08
N ASP A 189 -0.91 5.00 -19.03
CA ASP A 189 -2.36 5.09 -19.26
C ASP A 189 -2.96 3.75 -19.67
N ALA A 190 -2.29 2.99 -20.55
CA ALA A 190 -2.76 1.67 -20.97
C ALA A 190 -2.83 0.70 -19.78
N PHE A 191 -1.75 0.61 -19.00
CA PHE A 191 -1.70 -0.32 -17.87
C PHE A 191 -2.53 0.14 -16.67
N THR A 192 -2.69 1.44 -16.40
CA THR A 192 -3.60 1.90 -15.33
C THR A 192 -5.06 1.62 -15.67
N ARG A 193 -5.44 1.66 -16.95
CA ARG A 193 -6.79 1.25 -17.39
C ARG A 193 -6.99 -0.25 -17.22
N TYR A 194 -6.00 -1.05 -17.60
CA TYR A 194 -6.03 -2.50 -17.37
C TYR A 194 -6.14 -2.86 -15.89
N THR A 195 -5.28 -2.31 -15.03
CA THR A 195 -5.33 -2.59 -13.59
C THR A 195 -6.61 -2.08 -12.95
N ASN A 196 -7.16 -0.97 -13.42
CA ASN A 196 -8.46 -0.46 -13.00
C ASN A 196 -9.58 -1.47 -13.27
N ASP A 197 -9.60 -2.07 -14.46
CA ASP A 197 -10.60 -3.08 -14.82
C ASP A 197 -10.42 -4.37 -14.01
N VAL A 198 -9.18 -4.82 -13.84
CA VAL A 198 -8.86 -5.99 -13.02
C VAL A 198 -9.31 -5.77 -11.58
N ILE A 199 -8.92 -4.66 -10.93
CA ILE A 199 -9.28 -4.40 -9.54
C ILE A 199 -10.77 -4.07 -9.38
N GLY A 200 -11.38 -3.39 -10.36
CA GLY A 200 -12.82 -3.15 -10.41
C GLY A 200 -13.61 -4.46 -10.44
N SER A 201 -13.22 -5.41 -11.30
CA SER A 201 -13.88 -6.70 -11.45
C SER A 201 -13.66 -7.61 -10.23
N THR A 202 -12.41 -7.74 -9.78
CA THR A 202 -12.00 -8.68 -8.73
C THR A 202 -12.28 -8.19 -7.31
N ALA A 203 -12.17 -6.88 -7.05
CA ALA A 203 -12.41 -6.33 -5.71
C ALA A 203 -13.82 -5.74 -5.53
N PHE A 204 -14.37 -5.07 -6.54
CA PHE A 204 -15.67 -4.37 -6.43
C PHE A 204 -16.82 -5.12 -7.11
N GLY A 205 -16.51 -6.07 -7.99
CA GLY A 205 -17.50 -6.75 -8.81
C GLY A 205 -18.08 -5.84 -9.91
N ILE A 206 -17.32 -4.84 -10.37
CA ILE A 206 -17.75 -3.85 -11.37
C ILE A 206 -16.96 -4.06 -12.66
N THR A 207 -17.66 -4.05 -13.79
CA THR A 207 -17.06 -4.07 -15.12
C THR A 207 -17.09 -2.66 -15.70
N CYS A 208 -15.92 -2.04 -15.90
CA CYS A 208 -15.80 -0.68 -16.46
C CYS A 208 -15.42 -0.70 -17.94
N ASN A 209 -14.53 -1.62 -18.34
CA ASN A 209 -13.91 -1.67 -19.66
C ASN A 209 -13.25 -0.32 -20.02
N SER A 210 -12.30 0.08 -19.20
CA SER A 210 -11.70 1.41 -19.16
C SER A 210 -10.88 1.78 -20.40
N LEU A 211 -10.54 0.80 -21.23
CA LEU A 211 -9.90 1.03 -22.53
C LEU A 211 -10.91 1.44 -23.61
N LYS A 212 -12.10 0.83 -23.63
CA LYS A 212 -13.17 1.20 -24.57
C LYS A 212 -13.87 2.47 -24.11
N ASP A 213 -14.26 2.54 -22.83
CA ASP A 213 -14.85 3.75 -22.23
C ASP A 213 -13.79 4.57 -21.50
N ARG A 214 -13.19 5.53 -22.22
CA ARG A 214 -12.05 6.28 -21.70
C ARG A 214 -12.40 7.28 -20.61
N ASP A 215 -13.65 7.75 -20.59
CA ASP A 215 -14.15 8.78 -19.67
C ASP A 215 -14.93 8.18 -18.49
N ASN A 216 -14.76 6.88 -18.24
CA ASN A 216 -15.47 6.20 -17.17
C ASN A 216 -15.17 6.82 -15.80
N THR A 217 -16.24 6.98 -15.01
CA THR A 217 -16.17 7.68 -13.72
C THR A 217 -15.29 6.96 -12.71
N PHE A 218 -15.24 5.63 -12.75
CA PHE A 218 -14.47 4.81 -11.82
C PHE A 218 -12.95 5.05 -11.98
N TYR A 219 -12.46 5.06 -13.22
CA TYR A 219 -11.09 5.38 -13.57
C TYR A 219 -10.73 6.83 -13.21
N ALA A 220 -11.60 7.78 -13.54
CA ALA A 220 -11.37 9.20 -13.22
C ALA A 220 -11.26 9.43 -11.70
N MET A 221 -12.13 8.79 -10.90
CA MET A 221 -12.07 8.84 -9.44
C MET A 221 -10.82 8.15 -8.91
N GLY A 222 -10.40 7.04 -9.53
CA GLY A 222 -9.17 6.32 -9.18
C GLY A 222 -7.90 7.14 -9.41
N LEU A 223 -7.77 7.73 -10.59
CA LEU A 223 -6.64 8.60 -10.94
C LEU A 223 -6.58 9.82 -10.00
N GLN A 224 -7.73 10.41 -9.69
CA GLN A 224 -7.78 11.47 -8.70
C GLN A 224 -7.39 10.93 -7.32
N ALA A 225 -7.81 9.75 -6.88
CA ALA A 225 -7.45 9.21 -5.56
C ALA A 225 -5.94 9.00 -5.40
N THR A 226 -5.24 8.55 -6.45
CA THR A 226 -3.80 8.23 -6.41
C THR A 226 -2.87 9.41 -6.73
N SER A 227 -3.39 10.48 -7.34
CA SER A 227 -2.58 11.65 -7.68
C SER A 227 -1.90 12.31 -6.45
N ILE A 228 -0.59 12.52 -6.53
CA ILE A 228 0.19 13.19 -5.48
C ILE A 228 0.42 14.65 -5.89
N THR A 229 -0.51 15.53 -5.55
CA THR A 229 -0.37 16.98 -5.77
C THR A 229 0.37 17.64 -4.59
N LEU A 230 1.09 18.74 -4.84
CA LEU A 230 1.73 19.56 -3.80
C LEU A 230 0.77 19.92 -2.66
N PHE A 231 -0.48 20.25 -3.01
CA PHE A 231 -1.51 20.58 -2.04
C PHE A 231 -1.86 19.42 -1.11
N ARG A 232 -1.86 18.17 -1.60
CA ARG A 232 -2.04 16.97 -0.76
C ARG A 232 -0.81 16.72 0.11
N GLY A 233 0.39 16.91 -0.45
CA GLY A 233 1.63 16.89 0.32
C GLY A 233 1.60 17.89 1.50
N LEU A 234 1.07 19.10 1.27
CA LEU A 234 0.87 20.11 2.32
C LEU A 234 -0.16 19.67 3.37
N ARG A 235 -1.26 19.02 2.98
CA ARG A 235 -2.23 18.46 3.92
C ARG A 235 -1.62 17.36 4.79
N VAL A 236 -0.88 16.43 4.20
CA VAL A 236 -0.14 15.37 4.93
C VAL A 236 0.88 15.99 5.90
N PHE A 237 1.60 17.03 5.47
CA PHE A 237 2.52 17.79 6.30
C PHE A 237 1.82 18.46 7.49
N MET A 238 0.68 19.12 7.25
CA MET A 238 -0.11 19.77 8.31
C MET A 238 -0.66 18.76 9.32
N GLN A 239 -1.16 17.60 8.86
CA GLN A 239 -1.58 16.51 9.73
C GLN A 239 -0.43 15.96 10.59
N THR A 240 0.79 15.93 10.04
CA THR A 240 1.98 15.42 10.73
C THR A 240 2.52 16.41 11.78
N ILE A 241 2.52 17.72 11.50
CA ILE A 241 3.05 18.74 12.41
C ILE A 241 2.07 19.08 13.53
N SER A 242 0.80 19.31 13.16
CA SER A 242 -0.21 19.75 14.10
C SER A 242 -1.55 19.07 13.80
N PRO A 243 -1.78 17.88 14.38
CA PRO A 243 -3.03 17.17 14.17
C PRO A 243 -4.25 17.97 14.67
N ARG A 244 -4.06 18.85 15.65
CA ARG A 244 -5.14 19.75 16.14
C ARG A 244 -5.55 20.79 15.10
N LEU A 245 -4.57 21.41 14.42
CA LEU A 245 -4.88 22.37 13.35
C LEU A 245 -5.54 21.65 12.17
N ALA A 246 -5.04 20.48 11.79
CA ALA A 246 -5.64 19.69 10.72
C ALA A 246 -7.08 19.28 11.04
N LYS A 247 -7.40 18.98 12.30
CA LYS A 247 -8.77 18.73 12.78
C LYS A 247 -9.66 19.96 12.63
N ILE A 248 -9.19 21.13 13.08
CA ILE A 248 -9.97 22.38 13.02
C ILE A 248 -10.30 22.74 11.57
N PHE A 249 -9.33 22.61 10.67
CA PHE A 249 -9.50 22.93 9.24
C PHE A 249 -10.03 21.77 8.39
N GLN A 250 -10.35 20.62 9.00
CA GLN A 250 -10.83 19.39 8.33
C GLN A 250 -10.02 19.04 7.08
N LEU A 251 -8.69 19.10 7.19
CA LEU A 251 -7.78 18.91 6.06
C LEU A 251 -7.65 17.43 5.69
N SER A 252 -8.62 16.87 4.98
CA SER A 252 -8.61 15.47 4.52
C SER A 252 -7.54 15.20 3.46
N ILE A 253 -6.78 14.11 3.61
CA ILE A 253 -5.84 13.61 2.60
C ILE A 253 -6.63 13.18 1.36
N VAL A 254 -7.68 12.38 1.56
CA VAL A 254 -8.60 11.98 0.49
C VAL A 254 -9.73 13.00 0.42
N PRO A 255 -9.95 13.67 -0.72
CA PRO A 255 -11.10 14.56 -0.87
C PRO A 255 -12.42 13.86 -0.53
N LYS A 256 -13.31 14.56 0.19
CA LYS A 256 -14.57 13.97 0.68
C LYS A 256 -15.46 13.40 -0.43
N PHE A 257 -15.47 14.01 -1.62
CA PHE A 257 -16.25 13.48 -2.75
C PHE A 257 -15.75 12.09 -3.21
N ILE A 258 -14.44 11.83 -3.15
CA ILE A 258 -13.85 10.52 -3.49
C ILE A 258 -14.23 9.50 -2.43
N GLU A 259 -14.11 9.87 -1.15
CA GLU A 259 -14.53 9.02 -0.04
C GLU A 259 -16.01 8.64 -0.16
N THR A 260 -16.89 9.60 -0.40
CA THR A 260 -18.33 9.36 -0.58
C THR A 260 -18.61 8.47 -1.78
N TYR A 261 -17.95 8.69 -2.92
CA TYR A 261 -18.12 7.88 -4.12
C TYR A 261 -17.79 6.39 -3.87
N PHE A 262 -16.60 6.09 -3.34
CA PHE A 262 -16.19 4.71 -3.09
C PHE A 262 -17.02 4.04 -1.99
N VAL A 263 -17.36 4.76 -0.91
CA VAL A 263 -18.22 4.22 0.15
C VAL A 263 -19.62 3.90 -0.38
N ASN A 264 -20.20 4.76 -1.23
CA ASN A 264 -21.52 4.53 -1.80
C ASN A 264 -21.52 3.31 -2.73
N ILE A 265 -20.52 3.18 -3.60
CA ILE A 265 -20.37 2.01 -4.47
C ILE A 265 -20.34 0.72 -3.63
N ILE A 266 -19.54 0.68 -2.57
CA ILE A 266 -19.45 -0.52 -1.72
C ILE A 266 -20.78 -0.79 -1.01
N ARG A 267 -21.43 0.24 -0.47
CA ARG A 267 -22.73 0.08 0.20
C ARG A 267 -23.81 -0.44 -0.75
N GLU A 268 -23.93 0.13 -1.93
CA GLU A 268 -24.87 -0.33 -2.96
C GLU A 268 -24.58 -1.78 -3.37
N SER A 269 -23.30 -2.08 -3.58
CA SER A 269 -22.83 -3.42 -3.96
C SER A 269 -23.13 -4.45 -2.85
N ILE A 270 -23.02 -4.10 -1.57
CA ILE A 270 -23.41 -4.95 -0.44
C ILE A 270 -24.94 -5.13 -0.38
N SER A 271 -25.71 -4.07 -0.56
CA SER A 271 -27.18 -4.09 -0.51
C SER A 271 -27.77 -4.99 -1.61
N ILE A 272 -27.33 -4.82 -2.85
CA ILE A 272 -27.79 -5.63 -4.00
C ILE A 272 -27.49 -7.12 -3.77
N ARG A 273 -26.33 -7.46 -3.22
CA ARG A 273 -25.97 -8.85 -2.92
C ARG A 273 -26.85 -9.45 -1.83
N LYS A 274 -27.21 -8.67 -0.79
CA LYS A 274 -28.12 -9.11 0.27
C LYS A 274 -29.53 -9.35 -0.28
N GLU A 275 -30.02 -8.49 -1.18
CA GLU A 275 -31.36 -8.59 -1.75
C GLU A 275 -31.49 -9.74 -2.76
N LYS A 276 -30.51 -9.89 -3.66
CA LYS A 276 -30.57 -10.85 -4.77
C LYS A 276 -29.89 -12.19 -4.47
N GLY A 277 -29.20 -12.33 -3.35
CA GLY A 277 -28.46 -13.55 -3.00
C GLY A 277 -27.30 -13.86 -3.95
N ILE A 278 -26.69 -12.84 -4.54
CA ILE A 278 -25.61 -13.01 -5.53
C ILE A 278 -24.33 -13.46 -4.83
N VAL A 279 -23.79 -14.60 -5.26
CA VAL A 279 -22.47 -15.11 -4.87
C VAL A 279 -21.52 -14.94 -6.04
N ARG A 280 -20.59 -13.99 -5.91
CA ARG A 280 -19.50 -13.76 -6.86
C ARG A 280 -18.19 -13.95 -6.09
N PRO A 281 -17.20 -14.70 -6.60
CA PRO A 281 -15.92 -14.92 -5.92
C PRO A 281 -15.02 -13.67 -6.00
N ASP A 282 -15.49 -12.55 -5.44
CA ASP A 282 -14.81 -11.27 -5.39
C ASP A 282 -14.42 -10.89 -3.94
N MET A 283 -13.60 -9.85 -3.78
CA MET A 283 -13.13 -9.41 -2.46
C MET A 283 -14.28 -8.98 -1.54
N ILE A 284 -15.35 -8.38 -2.05
CA ILE A 284 -16.52 -8.03 -1.21
C ILE A 284 -17.15 -9.29 -0.63
N HIS A 285 -17.31 -10.34 -1.42
CA HIS A 285 -17.83 -11.60 -0.93
C HIS A 285 -16.94 -12.19 0.17
N LEU A 286 -15.62 -12.16 -0.02
CA LEU A 286 -14.66 -12.60 1.01
C LEU A 286 -14.77 -11.74 2.28
N LEU A 287 -14.87 -10.42 2.16
CA LEU A 287 -15.09 -9.51 3.29
C LEU A 287 -16.41 -9.82 4.05
N LEU A 288 -17.47 -10.20 3.33
CA LEU A 288 -18.75 -10.59 3.90
C LEU A 288 -18.66 -11.95 4.62
N GLU A 289 -17.95 -12.94 4.07
CA GLU A 289 -17.65 -14.22 4.72
C GLU A 289 -16.79 -14.03 5.98
N ALA A 290 -15.84 -13.10 5.93
CA ALA A 290 -14.94 -12.76 7.03
C ALA A 290 -15.74 -12.20 8.20
N ARG A 291 -16.66 -11.27 7.91
CA ARG A 291 -17.60 -10.72 8.89
C ARG A 291 -18.47 -11.79 9.56
N GLN A 292 -18.86 -12.82 8.81
CA GLN A 292 -19.65 -13.94 9.32
C GLN A 292 -18.81 -14.98 10.08
N GLY A 293 -17.48 -14.84 10.09
CA GLY A 293 -16.55 -15.82 10.66
C GLY A 293 -16.47 -17.14 9.89
N ARG A 294 -16.92 -17.15 8.63
CA ARG A 294 -17.00 -18.35 7.78
C ARG A 294 -15.74 -18.58 6.93
N LEU A 295 -14.87 -17.57 6.80
CA LEU A 295 -13.58 -17.71 6.13
C LEU A 295 -12.65 -18.63 6.95
N LYS A 296 -12.45 -19.82 6.39
CA LYS A 296 -11.46 -20.80 6.86
C LYS A 296 -10.22 -20.68 5.98
N TYR A 297 -9.06 -20.95 6.57
CA TYR A 297 -7.89 -21.31 5.78
C TYR A 297 -8.19 -22.65 5.12
N ASP A 298 -7.90 -22.76 3.83
CA ASP A 298 -7.78 -24.08 3.21
C ASP A 298 -6.66 -24.85 3.93
N ASP A 299 -6.75 -26.19 3.96
CA ASP A 299 -5.69 -27.01 4.55
C ASP A 299 -4.33 -26.58 3.98
N VAL A 300 -3.37 -26.39 4.88
CA VAL A 300 -2.03 -25.84 4.57
C VAL A 300 -1.33 -26.80 3.62
N GLY A 301 -1.51 -26.59 2.32
CA GLY A 301 -0.67 -27.18 1.29
C GLY A 301 0.72 -26.53 1.30
N GLU A 302 1.72 -27.25 0.82
CA GLU A 302 3.12 -26.79 0.71
C GLU A 302 3.25 -25.46 -0.07
N ASP A 303 2.26 -25.10 -0.91
CA ASP A 303 2.21 -23.88 -1.72
C ASP A 303 1.58 -22.65 -1.02
N SER A 304 1.20 -22.75 0.25
CA SER A 304 0.66 -21.59 0.97
C SER A 304 1.76 -20.60 1.36
N GLY A 305 1.65 -19.34 0.93
CA GLY A 305 2.66 -18.31 1.17
C GLY A 305 3.01 -18.17 2.66
N PHE A 306 4.29 -17.91 2.97
CA PHE A 306 4.87 -17.89 4.33
C PHE A 306 4.05 -17.12 5.38
N ALA A 307 3.38 -16.03 4.99
CA ALA A 307 2.53 -15.24 5.89
C ALA A 307 1.23 -15.97 6.32
N ILE A 308 0.65 -16.79 5.45
CA ILE A 308 -0.59 -17.55 5.70
C ILE A 308 -0.31 -18.68 6.71
N ALA A 309 0.85 -19.32 6.62
CA ALA A 309 1.26 -20.39 7.52
C ALA A 309 1.46 -19.91 8.97
N GLN A 310 2.20 -18.81 9.18
CA GLN A 310 2.40 -18.24 10.53
C GLN A 310 1.10 -17.72 11.15
N GLU A 311 0.24 -17.09 10.36
CA GLU A 311 -1.03 -16.53 10.86
C GLU A 311 -2.04 -17.63 11.23
N SER A 312 -2.01 -18.78 10.56
CA SER A 312 -2.82 -19.96 10.91
C SER A 312 -2.43 -20.55 12.28
N GLU A 313 -1.13 -20.60 12.59
CA GLU A 313 -0.63 -21.00 13.91
C GLU A 313 -0.99 -19.99 15.01
N ALA A 314 -0.85 -18.68 14.72
CA ALA A 314 -1.23 -17.61 15.64
C ALA A 314 -2.75 -17.64 15.98
N ARG A 315 -3.62 -17.96 15.01
CA ARG A 315 -5.07 -18.11 15.20
C ARG A 315 -5.44 -19.25 16.16
N LYS A 316 -4.65 -20.33 16.22
CA LYS A 316 -4.88 -21.43 17.20
C LYS A 316 -4.60 -20.99 18.64
N SER A 317 -3.71 -20.00 18.84
CA SER A 317 -3.34 -19.49 20.16
C SER A 317 -4.27 -18.40 20.70
N HIS A 318 -4.85 -17.58 19.82
CA HIS A 318 -5.73 -16.47 20.18
C HIS A 318 -7.15 -16.78 19.70
N GLY A 319 -7.95 -17.37 20.60
CA GLY A 319 -9.35 -17.73 20.34
C GLY A 319 -10.13 -16.60 19.65
N ALA A 320 -11.06 -16.98 18.77
CA ALA A 320 -11.75 -16.10 17.83
C ALA A 320 -12.35 -14.85 18.50
N LEU A 321 -11.61 -13.75 18.47
CA LEU A 321 -12.13 -12.41 18.71
C LEU A 321 -13.09 -12.09 17.56
N LYS A 322 -14.37 -12.38 17.76
CA LYS A 322 -15.48 -11.90 16.92
C LYS A 322 -15.57 -10.38 17.08
N ALA A 323 -14.70 -9.63 16.41
CA ALA A 323 -14.98 -8.22 16.16
C ALA A 323 -16.04 -8.14 15.06
N SER A 324 -17.10 -7.38 15.29
CA SER A 324 -18.09 -7.05 14.27
C SER A 324 -17.44 -6.14 13.22
N ILE A 325 -16.99 -6.70 12.09
CA ILE A 325 -16.54 -5.91 10.94
C ILE A 325 -17.73 -5.10 10.42
N THR A 326 -17.63 -3.77 10.40
CA THR A 326 -18.71 -2.87 9.93
C THR A 326 -18.69 -2.71 8.41
N ASP A 327 -19.76 -2.16 7.83
CA ASP A 327 -19.79 -1.85 6.39
C ASP A 327 -18.73 -0.77 6.04
N GLU A 328 -18.43 0.14 6.97
CA GLU A 328 -17.33 1.11 6.85
C GLU A 328 -15.95 0.44 6.84
N ASP A 329 -15.73 -0.57 7.71
CA ASP A 329 -14.47 -1.33 7.72
C ASP A 329 -14.30 -2.08 6.38
N ILE A 330 -15.39 -2.64 5.82
CA ILE A 330 -15.38 -3.30 4.49
C ILE A 330 -15.04 -2.29 3.39
N ALA A 331 -15.69 -1.12 3.39
CA ALA A 331 -15.43 -0.08 2.41
C ALA A 331 -13.98 0.44 2.48
N ALA A 332 -13.45 0.60 3.69
CA ALA A 332 -12.07 0.97 3.95
C ALA A 332 -11.11 -0.05 3.31
N GLN A 333 -11.26 -1.34 3.62
CA GLN A 333 -10.38 -2.36 3.05
C GLN A 333 -10.49 -2.45 1.53
N ALA A 334 -11.71 -2.42 0.97
CA ALA A 334 -11.91 -2.45 -0.47
C ALA A 334 -11.23 -1.25 -1.16
N PHE A 335 -11.34 -0.05 -0.58
CA PHE A 335 -10.62 1.13 -1.06
C PHE A 335 -9.10 0.99 -0.95
N SER A 336 -8.59 0.35 0.11
CA SER A 336 -7.16 0.05 0.24
C SER A 336 -6.66 -0.90 -0.84
N PHE A 337 -7.43 -1.95 -1.16
CA PHE A 337 -7.11 -2.86 -2.25
C PHE A 337 -7.17 -2.17 -3.62
N PHE A 338 -8.13 -1.27 -3.81
CA PHE A 338 -8.18 -0.41 -4.99
C PHE A 338 -6.87 0.38 -5.17
N LEU A 339 -6.46 1.15 -4.15
CA LEU A 339 -5.25 1.97 -4.23
C LEU A 339 -4.00 1.14 -4.51
N ALA A 340 -3.88 -0.02 -3.86
CA ALA A 340 -2.76 -0.94 -4.05
C ALA A 340 -2.77 -1.52 -5.48
N GLY A 341 -3.88 -2.11 -5.92
CA GLY A 341 -3.98 -2.80 -7.21
C GLY A 341 -3.97 -1.87 -8.42
N PHE A 342 -4.44 -0.63 -8.28
CA PHE A 342 -4.55 0.32 -9.38
C PHE A 342 -3.18 0.82 -9.86
N ASP A 343 -2.42 1.51 -8.99
CA ASP A 343 -1.22 2.23 -9.43
C ASP A 343 0.06 1.39 -9.35
N THR A 344 0.20 0.53 -8.34
CA THR A 344 1.45 -0.21 -8.10
C THR A 344 1.67 -1.27 -9.17
N SER A 345 0.65 -2.07 -9.47
CA SER A 345 0.71 -3.09 -10.54
C SER A 345 0.94 -2.46 -11.90
N ALA A 346 0.30 -1.32 -12.21
CA ALA A 346 0.49 -0.62 -13.47
C ALA A 346 1.92 -0.10 -13.60
N THR A 347 2.47 0.44 -12.51
CA THR A 347 3.87 0.91 -12.47
C THR A 347 4.86 -0.24 -12.66
N ALA A 348 4.62 -1.39 -11.99
CA ALA A 348 5.45 -2.58 -12.18
C ALA A 348 5.42 -3.08 -13.63
N MET A 349 4.24 -3.12 -14.26
CA MET A 349 4.10 -3.47 -15.68
C MET A 349 4.78 -2.46 -16.61
N CYS A 350 4.74 -1.16 -16.30
CA CYS A 350 5.47 -0.14 -17.07
C CYS A 350 6.98 -0.42 -17.07
N PHE A 351 7.56 -0.66 -15.88
CA PHE A 351 8.99 -0.96 -15.77
C PHE A 351 9.34 -2.27 -16.46
N ALA A 352 8.55 -3.33 -16.26
CA ALA A 352 8.77 -4.61 -16.95
C ALA A 352 8.71 -4.46 -18.47
N ALA A 353 7.71 -3.75 -19.01
CA ALA A 353 7.59 -3.51 -20.44
C ALA A 353 8.76 -2.69 -21.00
N TYR A 354 9.21 -1.67 -20.26
CA TYR A 354 10.39 -0.88 -20.63
C TYR A 354 11.65 -1.75 -20.69
N GLU A 355 11.92 -2.54 -19.64
CA GLU A 355 13.09 -3.43 -19.58
C GLU A 355 13.07 -4.49 -20.69
N LEU A 356 11.88 -5.03 -21.03
CA LEU A 356 11.74 -5.97 -22.14
C LEU A 356 11.97 -5.31 -23.50
N ALA A 357 11.52 -4.06 -23.68
CA ALA A 357 11.70 -3.33 -24.93
C ALA A 357 13.16 -2.99 -25.21
N VAL A 358 13.95 -2.67 -24.18
CA VAL A 358 15.39 -2.35 -24.33
C VAL A 358 16.29 -3.59 -24.35
N ASN A 359 15.82 -4.73 -23.81
CA ASN A 359 16.55 -6.01 -23.78
C ASN A 359 15.86 -7.09 -24.63
N CYS A 360 16.01 -7.00 -25.96
CA CYS A 360 15.31 -7.87 -26.91
C CYS A 360 15.64 -9.38 -26.78
N ASP A 361 16.79 -9.73 -26.20
CA ASP A 361 17.18 -11.11 -25.90
C ASP A 361 16.38 -11.69 -24.72
N ILE A 362 16.22 -10.90 -23.64
CA ILE A 362 15.36 -11.24 -22.50
C ILE A 362 13.91 -11.40 -22.97
N GLN A 363 13.43 -10.47 -23.80
CA GLN A 363 12.08 -10.54 -24.37
C GLN A 363 11.83 -11.82 -25.17
N ARG A 364 12.73 -12.16 -26.10
CA ARG A 364 12.62 -13.38 -26.90
C ARG A 364 12.67 -14.65 -26.06
N ARG A 365 13.52 -14.68 -25.03
CA ARG A 365 13.61 -15.80 -24.11
C ARG A 365 12.31 -15.97 -23.30
N LEU A 366 11.73 -14.88 -22.83
CA LEU A 366 10.46 -14.91 -22.12
C LEU A 366 9.32 -15.39 -23.03
N GLN A 367 9.26 -14.88 -24.27
CA GLN A 367 8.28 -15.34 -25.27
C GLN A 367 8.41 -16.84 -25.51
N SER A 368 9.63 -17.36 -25.67
CA SER A 368 9.86 -18.80 -25.85
C SER A 368 9.37 -19.64 -24.66
N GLU A 369 9.51 -19.16 -23.42
CA GLU A 369 8.96 -19.85 -22.25
C GLU A 369 7.43 -19.87 -22.29
N ILE A 370 6.81 -18.73 -22.62
CA ILE A 370 5.36 -18.59 -22.73
C ILE A 370 4.81 -19.49 -23.84
N ASP A 371 5.41 -19.48 -25.03
CA ASP A 371 4.98 -20.29 -26.19
C ASP A 371 5.06 -21.79 -25.87
N THR A 372 6.13 -22.21 -25.18
CA THR A 372 6.31 -23.61 -24.76
C THR A 372 5.24 -24.02 -23.75
N SER A 373 4.92 -23.15 -22.79
CA SER A 373 3.85 -23.37 -21.81
C SER A 373 2.47 -23.43 -22.48
N LEU A 374 2.18 -22.53 -23.42
CA LEU A 374 0.93 -22.52 -24.19
C LEU A 374 0.77 -23.81 -25.00
N ALA A 375 1.81 -24.24 -25.72
CA ALA A 375 1.78 -25.48 -26.49
C ALA A 375 1.52 -26.71 -25.61
N SER A 376 2.06 -26.72 -24.38
CA SER A 376 1.85 -27.80 -23.41
C SER A 376 0.43 -27.81 -22.81
N ASN A 377 -0.24 -26.66 -22.77
CA ASN A 377 -1.56 -26.47 -22.16
C ASN A 377 -2.69 -26.30 -23.19
N GLN A 378 -2.56 -26.89 -24.39
CA GLN A 378 -3.58 -26.85 -25.45
C GLN A 378 -3.97 -25.43 -25.90
N GLY A 379 -3.06 -24.46 -25.74
CA GLY A 379 -3.30 -23.05 -26.04
C GLY A 379 -4.05 -22.26 -24.97
N GLU A 380 -4.36 -22.87 -23.82
CA GLU A 380 -5.04 -22.19 -22.71
C GLU A 380 -4.05 -21.67 -21.65
N ILE A 381 -4.31 -20.47 -21.15
CA ILE A 381 -3.58 -19.90 -20.01
C ILE A 381 -4.34 -20.28 -18.73
N THR A 382 -3.82 -21.28 -18.01
CA THR A 382 -4.37 -21.71 -16.72
C THR A 382 -3.62 -21.04 -15.55
N PHE A 383 -4.25 -21.04 -14.37
CA PHE A 383 -3.63 -20.51 -13.15
C PHE A 383 -2.31 -21.24 -12.82
N GLU A 384 -2.31 -22.57 -12.95
CA GLU A 384 -1.13 -23.42 -12.75
C GLU A 384 -0.03 -23.15 -13.77
N ALA A 385 -0.40 -22.93 -15.05
CA ALA A 385 0.55 -22.61 -16.09
C ALA A 385 1.31 -21.32 -15.78
N VAL A 386 0.61 -20.27 -15.33
CA VAL A 386 1.22 -18.98 -14.96
C VAL A 386 2.18 -19.13 -13.79
N LEU A 387 1.82 -19.91 -12.75
CA LEU A 387 2.71 -20.18 -11.62
C LEU A 387 3.95 -20.99 -12.00
N GLY A 388 3.87 -21.79 -13.07
CA GLY A 388 4.98 -22.57 -13.60
C GLY A 388 6.01 -21.76 -14.42
N LEU A 389 5.72 -20.51 -14.78
CA LEU A 389 6.60 -19.65 -15.59
C LEU A 389 7.74 -19.06 -14.75
N ALA A 390 8.80 -19.84 -14.56
CA ALA A 390 9.93 -19.47 -13.71
C ALA A 390 10.72 -18.26 -14.24
N TYR A 391 10.86 -18.11 -15.57
CA TYR A 391 11.55 -16.96 -16.16
C TYR A 391 10.69 -15.70 -16.11
N LEU A 392 9.36 -15.81 -16.28
CA LEU A 392 8.44 -14.71 -16.01
C LEU A 392 8.57 -14.18 -14.57
N ASP A 393 8.63 -15.07 -13.56
CA ASP A 393 8.85 -14.65 -12.16
C ASP A 393 10.17 -13.89 -11.99
N GLN A 394 11.25 -14.32 -12.66
CA GLN A 394 12.55 -13.64 -12.62
C GLN A 394 12.48 -12.23 -13.22
N VAL A 395 11.78 -12.08 -14.35
CA VAL A 395 11.57 -10.78 -15.03
C VAL A 395 10.76 -9.84 -14.14
N VAL A 396 9.60 -10.29 -13.63
CA VAL A 396 8.71 -9.46 -12.80
C VAL A 396 9.34 -9.11 -11.45
N SER A 397 10.06 -10.06 -10.83
CA SER A 397 10.72 -9.84 -9.54
C SER A 397 11.84 -8.80 -9.60
N GLY A 398 12.28 -8.38 -10.80
CA GLY A 398 13.49 -7.59 -10.91
C GLY A 398 14.67 -8.31 -10.25
N ARG A 399 14.78 -9.64 -10.45
CA ARG A 399 15.95 -10.44 -10.06
C ARG A 399 17.06 -10.54 -11.16
N PRO A 400 17.38 -9.51 -11.98
CA PRO A 400 18.57 -9.50 -12.83
C PRO A 400 19.84 -9.00 -12.10
N ARG A 401 19.98 -9.16 -10.77
CA ARG A 401 21.30 -8.90 -10.12
C ARG A 401 22.44 -9.79 -10.66
N ASN A 402 22.10 -10.87 -11.37
CA ASN A 402 23.05 -11.72 -12.10
C ASN A 402 23.08 -11.49 -13.62
N LEU A 403 22.36 -10.49 -14.15
CA LEU A 403 22.34 -10.16 -15.58
C LEU A 403 23.14 -8.88 -15.92
N GLY A 404 23.84 -8.27 -14.96
CA GLY A 404 24.78 -7.19 -15.27
C GLY A 404 24.12 -5.92 -15.82
N ILE A 405 22.89 -5.62 -15.41
CA ILE A 405 22.19 -4.38 -15.77
C ILE A 405 22.19 -3.45 -14.55
N VAL A 406 23.08 -2.46 -14.64
CA VAL A 406 23.32 -1.21 -13.86
C VAL A 406 23.55 -1.34 -12.36
#